data_AF-A0AAD3XSR6-F1
#
_entry.id   AF-A0AAD3XSR6-F1
#
_cell.length_a   1.000
_cell.length_b   1.000
_cell.length_c   1.000
_cell.angle_alpha   90.00
_cell.angle_beta   90.00
_cell.angle_gamma   90.00
#
_symmetry.space_group_name_H-M   'P 1'
#
loop_
_entity.id
_entity.type
_entity.pdbx_description
1 polymer ?
#
loop_
_entity_poly.entity_id
_entity_poly.type
_entity_poly.pdbx_seq_one_letter_code
_entity_poly.pdbx_strand_id
1 'polypeptide(L)' 'MTDVLIGSKCDLAHQWAVNKEQGKQFAKGHGLLFLEASARTLQNVDELMVKRVILHYFLAGLHKDCCKDP' A
#
# COMPACT_ATOMS: atom_id res chain seq x y z
N MET A 1 8.24 11.40 2.39
CA MET A 1 8.35 9.96 2.69
C MET A 1 6.93 9.42 2.80
N THR A 2 6.65 8.27 2.22
CA THR A 2 5.28 7.75 2.11
C THR A 2 5.24 6.34 2.63
N ASP A 3 4.49 6.15 3.72
CA ASP A 3 4.47 4.92 4.48
C ASP A 3 3.14 4.16 4.26
N VAL A 4 3.25 2.84 4.20
CA VAL A 4 2.14 1.93 3.91
C VAL A 4 2.05 0.90 5.03
N LEU A 5 0.89 0.80 5.65
CA LEU A 5 0.54 -0.28 6.57
C LEU A 5 0.06 -1.49 5.77
N ILE A 6 0.68 -2.64 6.00
CA ILE A 6 0.38 -3.89 5.31
C ILE A 6 -0.23 -4.89 6.29
N GLY A 7 -1.49 -5.25 6.06
CA GLY A 7 -2.13 -6.41 6.66
C GLY A 7 -1.62 -7.71 6.02
N SER A 8 -0.47 -8.20 6.49
CA SER A 8 0.15 -9.44 5.99
C SER A 8 -0.65 -10.68 6.38
N LYS A 9 -0.52 -11.78 5.62
CA LYS A 9 -1.19 -13.08 5.86
C LYS A 9 -2.73 -13.00 5.76
N CYS A 10 -3.24 -12.25 4.77
CA CYS A 10 -4.68 -12.09 4.58
C CYS A 10 -5.41 -13.39 4.21
N ASP A 11 -4.68 -14.42 3.78
CA ASP A 11 -5.19 -15.80 3.63
C ASP A 11 -5.69 -16.41 4.95
N LEU A 12 -5.21 -15.91 6.10
CA LEU A 12 -5.61 -16.32 7.44
C LEU A 12 -6.43 -15.25 8.16
N ALA A 13 -7.15 -14.39 7.42
CA ALA A 13 -7.91 -13.27 8.00
C ALA A 13 -8.91 -13.69 9.09
N HIS A 14 -9.44 -14.92 9.04
CA HIS A 14 -10.33 -15.46 10.06
C HIS A 14 -9.65 -15.66 11.44
N GLN A 15 -8.32 -15.70 11.49
CA GLN A 15 -7.52 -15.83 12.73
C GLN A 15 -7.00 -14.48 13.23
N TRP A 16 -7.29 -13.39 12.53
CA TRP A 16 -6.77 -12.10 12.91
C TRP A 16 -7.43 -11.60 14.20
N ALA A 17 -6.60 -11.08 15.11
CA ALA A 17 -7.09 -10.40 16.31
C ALA A 17 -7.68 -9.00 16.00
N VAL A 18 -7.42 -8.48 14.80
CA VAL A 18 -7.91 -7.19 14.31
C VAL A 18 -8.68 -7.38 13.02
N ASN A 19 -9.81 -6.71 12.90
CA ASN A 19 -10.55 -6.72 11.64
C ASN A 19 -10.00 -5.67 10.67
N LYS A 20 -10.36 -5.81 9.40
CA LYS A 20 -9.94 -4.93 8.31
C LYS A 20 -10.26 -3.45 8.56
N GLU A 21 -11.42 -3.16 9.16
CA GLU A 21 -11.86 -1.79 9.38
C GLU A 21 -11.02 -1.09 10.45
N GLN A 22 -10.65 -1.79 11.52
CA GLN A 22 -9.72 -1.28 12.53
C GLN A 22 -8.36 -0.95 11.91
N GLY A 23 -7.83 -1.82 11.04
CA GLY A 23 -6.57 -1.57 10.33
C GLY A 23 -6.62 -0.31 9.44
N LYS A 24 -7.73 -0.12 8.71
CA LYS A 24 -7.95 1.09 7.90
C LYS A 24 -8.03 2.35 8.75
N GLN A 25 -8.77 2.30 9.86
CA GLN A 25 -8.93 3.44 10.76
C GLN A 25 -7.60 3.84 11.39
N PHE A 26 -6.79 2.86 11.80
CA PHE A 26 -5.44 3.10 12.30
C PHE A 26 -4.55 3.77 11.24
N ALA A 27 -4.55 3.25 10.01
CA ALA A 27 -3.77 3.83 8.92
C ALA A 27 -4.20 5.28 8.63
N LYS A 28 -5.51 5.52 8.52
CA LYS A 28 -6.06 6.86 8.31
C LYS A 28 -5.67 7.83 9.43
N GLY A 29 -5.70 7.40 10.69
CA GLY A 29 -5.32 8.21 11.84
C GLY A 29 -3.84 8.62 11.86
N HIS A 30 -2.99 7.86 11.18
CA HIS A 30 -1.54 8.10 11.11
C HIS A 30 -1.08 8.61 9.73
N GLY A 31 -2.02 8.91 8.81
CA GLY A 31 -1.68 9.34 7.45
C GLY A 31 -1.01 8.26 6.59
N LEU A 32 -1.21 6.99 6.92
CA LEU A 32 -0.67 5.83 6.20
C LEU A 32 -1.67 5.34 5.16
N LEU A 33 -1.16 4.74 4.08
CA LEU A 33 -1.99 3.89 3.21
C LEU A 33 -2.19 2.52 3.84
N PHE A 34 -3.33 1.88 3.59
CA PHE A 34 -3.61 0.52 4.05
C PHE A 34 -3.81 -0.44 2.88
N LEU A 35 -3.10 -1.57 2.91
CA LEU A 35 -3.24 -2.67 1.95
C LEU A 35 -3.19 -4.02 2.69
N GLU A 36 -3.86 -5.03 2.16
CA GLU A 36 -3.79 -6.41 2.66
C GLU A 36 -3.09 -7.27 1.61
N ALA A 37 -2.17 -8.14 2.05
CA ALA A 37 -1.44 -9.02 1.14
C ALA A 37 -1.07 -10.35 1.81
N SER A 38 -0.86 -11.38 1.01
CA SER A 38 -0.31 -12.65 1.46
C SER A 38 0.86 -13.07 0.59
N ALA A 39 2.03 -13.20 1.20
CA ALA A 39 3.20 -13.78 0.55
C ALA A 39 3.00 -15.28 0.23
N ARG A 40 2.12 -15.97 0.98
CA ARG A 40 1.89 -17.42 0.81
C ARG A 40 1.06 -17.72 -0.43
N THR A 41 0.00 -16.95 -0.64
CA THR A 41 -0.91 -17.12 -1.79
C THR A 41 -0.61 -16.17 -2.94
N LEU A 42 0.42 -15.33 -2.80
CA LEU A 42 0.76 -14.21 -3.69
C LEU A 42 -0.36 -13.17 -3.84
N GLN A 43 -1.40 -13.25 -3.00
CA GLN A 43 -2.52 -12.34 -3.05
C GLN A 43 -2.06 -10.90 -2.78
N ASN A 44 -2.38 -10.01 -3.71
CA ASN A 44 -2.12 -8.56 -3.66
C ASN A 44 -0.64 -8.17 -3.51
N VAL A 45 0.30 -9.09 -3.67
CA VAL A 45 1.75 -8.80 -3.58
C VAL A 45 2.17 -7.86 -4.72
N ASP A 46 1.72 -8.16 -5.95
CA ASP A 46 2.03 -7.33 -7.12
C ASP A 46 1.38 -5.95 -7.02
N GLU A 47 0.10 -5.88 -6.61
CA GLU A 47 -0.61 -4.62 -6.40
C GLU A 47 0.11 -3.74 -5.37
N LEU A 48 0.59 -4.35 -4.28
CA LEU A 48 1.35 -3.66 -3.25
C LEU A 48 2.67 -3.09 -3.80
N MET A 49 3.38 -3.89 -4.59
CA MET A 49 4.63 -3.49 -5.24
C MET A 49 4.37 -2.30 -6.18
N VAL A 50 3.39 -2.43 -7.07
CA VAL A 50 3.03 -1.41 -8.07
C VAL A 50 2.57 -0.12 -7.40
N LYS A 51 1.67 -0.19 -6.42
CA LYS A 51 1.19 1.00 -5.69
C LYS A 51 2.33 1.73 -5.00
N ARG A 52 3.23 1.00 -4.33
CA ARG A 52 4.38 1.62 -3.65
C ARG A 52 5.29 2.31 -4.64
N VAL A 53 5.59 1.66 -5.76
CA VAL A 53 6.46 2.19 -6.81
C VAL A 53 5.84 3.43 -7.46
N ILE A 54 4.60 3.34 -7.95
CA ILE A 54 3.90 4.47 -8.59
C ILE A 54 3.79 5.67 -7.64
N LEU A 55 3.40 5.42 -6.39
CA LEU A 55 3.25 6.48 -5.40
C LEU A 55 4.59 7.15 -5.08
N HIS A 56 5.67 6.36 -5.01
CA HIS A 56 7.02 6.90 -4.86
C HIS A 56 7.39 7.82 -6.03
N TYR A 57 7.20 7.38 -7.28
CA TYR A 57 7.47 8.20 -8.46
C TYR A 57 6.62 9.48 -8.51
N PHE A 58 5.31 9.36 -8.23
CA PHE A 58 4.38 10.48 -8.24
C PHE A 58 4.76 11.54 -7.20
N LEU A 59 5.02 11.12 -5.97
CA LEU A 59 5.37 12.04 -4.88
C LEU A 59 6.82 12.54 -4.95
N ALA A 60 7.73 11.77 -5.54
CA ALA A 60 9.08 12.23 -5.85
C ALA A 60 9.11 13.27 -6.99
N GLY A 61 7.97 13.56 -7.64
CA GLY A 61 7.88 14.59 -8.68
C GLY A 61 8.55 14.21 -10.00
N LEU A 62 8.93 12.95 -10.19
CA LEU A 62 9.60 12.44 -11.41
C LEU A 62 8.70 12.44 -12.65
N HIS A 63 7.41 12.78 -12.51
CA HIS A 63 6.49 13.00 -13.63
C HIS A 63 6.60 14.42 -14.24
N LYS A 64 7.33 15.37 -13.63
CA LYS A 64 7.40 16.75 -14.15
C LYS A 64 8.30 16.95 -15.37
N ASP A 65 9.05 15.93 -15.78
CA ASP A 65 10.02 16.06 -16.87
C ASP A 65 9.49 15.57 -18.23
N CYS A 66 8.34 14.91 -18.31
CA CYS A 66 7.78 14.42 -19.59
C CYS A 66 6.92 15.44 -20.36
N CYS A 67 6.79 16.69 -19.90
CA CYS A 67 6.07 17.75 -20.62
C CYS A 67 6.93 19.00 -20.88
N LYS A 68 8.26 18.87 -20.89
CA LYS A 68 9.18 19.92 -21.34
C LYS A 68 9.99 19.44 -22.53
N ASP A 69 9.33 19.22 -23.66
CA ASP A 69 9.98 19.33 -24.95
C ASP A 69 9.46 20.60 -25.65
N PRO A 70 10.35 21.39 -26.30
CA PRO A 70 10.07 22.71 -26.85
C PRO A 70 9.17 22.73 -28.09
#